data_AF-H0AD00-F1
#
_entry.id   AF-H0AD00-F1
#
_cell.length_a   1.000
_cell.length_b   1.000
_cell.length_c   1.000
_cell.angle_alpha   90.00
_cell.angle_beta   90.00
_cell.angle_gamma   90.00
#
_symmetry.space_group_name_H-M   'P 1'
#
loop_
_entity.id
_entity.type
_entity.pdbx_description
1 polymer ?
#
loop_
_entity_poly.entity_id
_entity_poly.type
_entity_poly.pdbx_seq_one_letter_code
_entity_poly.pdbx_strand_id
1 'polypeptide(L)'
;QHFSVSDNGHQVERITDFVNRSGRKGYLAVELRRGRGRPRKAYMVPWEEVWRRYSVGQKGIHIDEFADFPEVSRISGEYDFADNIVEMFT
;
A
#
# COMPACT_ATOMS: atom_id res chain seq x y z
N GLN A 1 -2.70 9.06 -0.27
CA GLN A 1 -1.23 9.12 -0.16
C GLN A 1 -0.68 9.77 -1.42
N HIS A 2 0.19 10.77 -1.28
CA HIS A 2 0.86 11.38 -2.44
C HIS A 2 2.19 10.70 -2.69
N PHE A 3 2.43 10.38 -3.94
CA PHE A 3 3.69 9.89 -4.45
C PHE A 3 4.75 11.00 -4.36
N SER A 4 5.74 10.85 -3.45
CA SER A 4 6.78 11.86 -3.22
C SER A 4 7.98 11.66 -4.16
N VAL A 5 8.41 12.75 -4.80
CA VAL A 5 9.66 12.83 -5.57
C VAL A 5 10.83 13.04 -4.59
N SER A 6 11.90 12.26 -4.72
CA SER A 6 13.17 12.53 -4.02
C SER A 6 14.33 12.66 -5.00
N ASP A 7 15.45 13.23 -4.55
CA ASP A 7 16.58 13.66 -5.39
C ASP A 7 17.22 12.56 -6.26
N ASN A 8 16.95 11.28 -5.98
CA ASN A 8 17.47 10.13 -6.74
C ASN A 8 16.42 9.48 -7.67
N GLY A 9 15.38 10.19 -8.08
CA GLY A 9 14.24 9.66 -8.86
C GLY A 9 12.98 9.36 -8.04
N HIS A 10 11.91 8.89 -8.69
CA HIS A 10 10.65 8.68 -7.98
C HIS A 10 10.67 7.35 -7.20
N GLN A 11 10.20 7.35 -5.94
CA GLN A 11 10.26 6.15 -5.08
C GLN A 11 9.53 4.94 -5.69
N VAL A 12 8.44 5.20 -6.43
CA VAL A 12 7.68 4.14 -7.11
C VAL A 12 8.52 3.45 -8.18
N GLU A 13 9.34 4.18 -8.94
CA GLU A 13 10.19 3.60 -9.99
C GLU A 13 11.24 2.67 -9.38
N ARG A 14 11.93 3.11 -8.33
CA ARG A 14 12.97 2.31 -7.68
C ARG A 14 12.44 1.01 -7.08
N ILE A 15 11.28 1.07 -6.42
CA ILE A 15 10.68 -0.13 -5.82
C ILE A 15 10.14 -1.04 -6.93
N THR A 16 9.58 -0.48 -8.00
CA THR A 16 9.14 -1.25 -9.18
C THR A 16 10.31 -2.00 -9.81
N ASP A 17 11.44 -1.34 -10.03
CA ASP A 17 12.66 -1.98 -10.53
C ASP A 17 13.13 -3.11 -9.61
N PHE A 18 13.10 -2.90 -8.30
CA PHE A 18 13.48 -3.94 -7.34
C PHE A 18 12.54 -5.15 -7.36
N VAL A 19 11.22 -4.92 -7.36
CA VAL A 19 10.18 -5.97 -7.45
C VAL A 19 10.38 -6.78 -8.73
N ASN A 20 10.53 -6.10 -9.88
CA ASN A 20 10.72 -6.72 -11.18
C ASN A 20 12.02 -7.55 -11.25
N ARG A 21 13.14 -7.00 -10.78
CA ARG A 21 14.44 -7.70 -10.79
C ARG A 21 14.48 -8.90 -9.85
N SER A 22 13.68 -8.87 -8.78
CA SER A 22 13.69 -9.93 -7.78
C SER A 22 12.61 -10.99 -7.96
N GLY A 23 11.63 -10.76 -8.84
CA GLY A 23 10.49 -11.66 -9.06
C GLY A 23 9.55 -11.78 -7.86
N ARG A 24 9.68 -10.88 -6.86
CA ARG A 24 8.84 -10.89 -5.65
C ARG A 24 7.49 -10.23 -5.94
N LYS A 25 6.44 -10.66 -5.23
CA LYS A 25 5.19 -9.89 -5.13
C LYS A 25 5.34 -8.84 -4.03
N GLY A 26 5.17 -7.57 -4.37
CA GLY A 26 5.30 -6.45 -3.44
C GLY A 26 3.94 -5.92 -2.98
N TYR A 27 3.93 -5.29 -1.80
CA TYR A 27 2.77 -4.61 -1.26
C TYR A 27 3.15 -3.28 -0.61
N LEU A 28 2.26 -2.29 -0.71
CA LEU A 28 2.33 -1.04 0.03
C LEU A 28 1.36 -1.10 1.21
N ALA A 29 1.89 -1.11 2.43
CA ALA A 29 1.09 -0.96 3.64
C ALA A 29 0.73 0.53 3.87
N VAL A 30 -0.55 0.85 4.05
CA VAL A 30 -1.04 2.20 4.26
C VAL A 30 -1.86 2.29 5.54
N GLU A 31 -1.39 3.08 6.52
CA GLU A 31 -2.15 3.44 7.73
C GLU A 31 -2.96 4.74 7.49
N LEU A 32 -4.28 4.68 7.65
CA LEU A 32 -5.18 5.82 7.60
C LEU A 32 -5.47 6.37 9.00
N ARG A 33 -5.18 7.67 9.19
CA ARG A 33 -5.54 8.43 10.40
C ARG A 33 -6.92 9.04 10.23
N ARG A 34 -7.92 8.52 10.95
CA ARG A 34 -9.34 8.90 10.79
C ARG A 34 -9.80 10.06 11.70
N GLY A 35 -8.87 10.83 12.25
CA GLY A 35 -9.16 11.92 13.20
C GLY A 35 -9.15 11.48 14.67
N ARG A 36 -9.28 12.45 15.58
CA ARG A 36 -9.15 12.25 17.03
C ARG A 36 -10.22 11.27 17.55
N GLY A 37 -9.81 10.28 18.32
CA GLY A 37 -10.70 9.29 18.93
C GLY A 37 -11.18 8.17 18.02
N ARG A 38 -10.86 8.19 16.71
CA ARG A 38 -11.18 7.07 15.80
C ARG A 38 -10.00 6.11 15.69
N PRO A 39 -10.24 4.79 15.73
CA PRO A 39 -9.18 3.81 15.52
C PRO A 39 -8.58 4.01 14.13
N ARG A 40 -7.25 3.83 14.06
CA ARG A 40 -6.53 3.79 12.79
C ARG A 40 -6.92 2.51 12.06
N LYS A 41 -6.95 2.58 10.74
CA LYS A 41 -7.09 1.43 9.86
C LYS A 41 -5.84 1.30 9.03
N ALA A 42 -5.44 0.07 8.70
CA ALA A 42 -4.34 -0.16 7.79
C ALA A 42 -4.76 -1.11 6.68
N TYR A 43 -4.14 -0.96 5.51
CA TYR A 43 -4.51 -1.70 4.31
C TYR A 43 -3.26 -2.12 3.54
N MET A 44 -3.35 -3.24 2.81
CA MET A 44 -2.30 -3.69 1.90
C MET A 44 -2.69 -3.47 0.45
N VAL A 45 -2.00 -2.55 -0.22
CA VAL A 45 -2.22 -2.32 -1.65
C VAL A 45 -1.21 -3.15 -2.45
N PRO A 46 -1.66 -3.98 -3.42
CA PRO A 46 -0.74 -4.67 -4.33
C PRO A 46 0.19 -3.67 -5.04
N TRP A 47 1.49 -3.98 -5.12
CA TRP A 47 2.46 -3.08 -5.76
C TRP A 47 2.15 -2.82 -7.24
N GLU A 48 1.56 -3.80 -7.93
CA GLU A 48 1.10 -3.67 -9.32
C GLU A 48 0.07 -2.55 -9.48
N GLU A 49 -0.84 -2.38 -8.53
CA GLU A 49 -1.84 -1.30 -8.54
C GLU A 49 -1.18 0.06 -8.27
N VAL A 50 -0.21 0.10 -7.36
CA VAL A 50 0.60 1.31 -7.10
C VAL A 50 1.33 1.74 -8.37
N TRP A 51 1.99 0.81 -9.05
CA TRP A 51 2.67 1.05 -10.32
C TRP A 51 1.70 1.52 -11.39
N ARG A 52 0.60 0.79 -11.63
CA ARG A 52 -0.41 1.11 -12.63
C ARG A 52 -0.91 2.54 -12.50
N ARG A 53 -1.26 2.98 -11.29
CA ARG A 53 -1.75 4.35 -11.02
C ARG A 53 -0.67 5.40 -11.28
N TYR A 54 0.55 5.15 -10.82
CA TYR A 54 1.68 6.03 -11.06
C TYR A 54 1.95 6.18 -12.57
N SER A 55 2.00 5.08 -13.32
CA SER A 55 2.32 5.08 -14.76
C SER A 55 1.30 5.83 -15.62
N VAL A 56 0.04 5.90 -15.18
CA VAL A 56 -1.01 6.68 -15.88
C VAL A 56 -1.14 8.11 -15.34
N GLY A 57 -0.23 8.55 -14.47
CA GLY A 57 -0.19 9.93 -13.95
C GLY A 57 -1.23 10.25 -12.88
N GLN A 58 -1.82 9.24 -12.22
CA GLN A 58 -2.74 9.49 -11.10
C GLN A 58 -1.97 10.01 -9.88
N LYS A 59 -2.58 10.96 -9.15
CA LYS A 59 -1.97 11.61 -7.98
C LYS A 59 -1.85 10.70 -6.74
N GLY A 60 -2.57 9.56 -6.72
CA GLY A 60 -2.59 8.61 -5.62
C GLY A 60 -3.87 7.77 -5.57
N ILE A 61 -4.11 7.13 -4.42
CA ILE A 61 -5.31 6.36 -4.09
C ILE A 61 -6.19 7.19 -3.16
N HIS A 62 -7.48 7.32 -3.49
CA HIS A 62 -8.47 8.03 -2.68
C HIS A 62 -8.80 7.24 -1.42
N ILE A 63 -9.18 7.95 -0.34
CA ILE A 63 -9.39 7.31 0.97
C ILE A 63 -10.51 6.26 0.94
N ASP A 64 -11.56 6.51 0.15
CA ASP A 64 -12.72 5.62 0.06
C ASP A 64 -12.43 4.34 -0.73
N GLU A 65 -11.41 4.34 -1.59
CA GLU A 65 -10.99 3.18 -2.38
C GLU A 65 -10.23 2.15 -1.52
N PHE A 66 -9.79 2.53 -0.31
CA PHE A 66 -9.06 1.59 0.54
C PHE A 66 -9.91 0.45 1.07
N ALA A 67 -11.24 0.60 1.08
CA ALA A 67 -12.16 -0.47 1.48
C ALA A 67 -12.11 -1.67 0.52
N ASP A 68 -11.58 -1.50 -0.70
CA ASP A 68 -11.46 -2.56 -1.70
C ASP A 68 -10.13 -3.35 -1.58
N PHE A 69 -9.24 -2.95 -0.66
CA PHE A 69 -7.98 -3.64 -0.39
C PHE A 69 -8.04 -4.42 0.93
N PRO A 70 -7.23 -5.50 1.08
CA PRO A 70 -7.15 -6.24 2.34
C PRO A 70 -6.84 -5.32 3.54
N GLU A 71 -7.71 -5.37 4.56
CA GLU A 71 -7.56 -4.60 5.79
C GLU A 71 -6.63 -5.34 6.76
N VAL A 72 -5.56 -4.68 7.18
CA VAL A 72 -4.61 -5.22 8.16
C VAL A 72 -5.20 -5.06 9.56
N SER A 73 -5.48 -6.20 10.19
CA SER A 73 -5.94 -6.28 11.57
C SER A 73 -4.93 -5.62 12.50
N ARG A 74 -5.43 -4.91 13.52
CA ARG A 74 -4.58 -4.27 14.54
C ARG A 74 -4.93 -4.82 15.92
N ILE A 75 -4.00 -5.56 16.52
CA ILE A 75 -4.18 -6.20 17.82
C ILE A 75 -3.13 -5.65 18.78
N SER A 76 -3.56 -5.12 19.93
CA SER A 76 -2.66 -4.62 21.00
C SER A 76 -1.60 -3.60 20.58
N GLY A 77 -1.84 -2.86 19.50
CA GLY A 77 -0.92 -1.85 18.98
C GLY A 77 -0.06 -2.31 17.80
N GLU A 78 -0.04 -3.61 17.52
CA GLU A 78 0.69 -4.25 16.43
C GLU A 78 -0.22 -4.55 15.23
N TYR A 79 0.39 -4.69 14.05
CA TYR A 79 -0.29 -5.05 12.82
C TYR A 79 -0.16 -6.54 12.57
N ASP A 80 -1.31 -7.21 12.43
CA ASP A 80 -1.41 -8.63 12.14
C ASP A 80 -1.83 -8.86 10.68
N PHE A 81 -1.00 -9.63 9.99
CA PHE A 81 -1.14 -9.95 8.57
C PHE A 81 -1.59 -11.39 8.34
N ALA A 82 -1.75 -12.21 9.40
CA ALA A 82 -2.02 -13.65 9.29
C ALA A 82 -3.25 -13.95 8.42
N ASP A 83 -4.36 -13.24 8.66
CA ASP A 83 -5.60 -13.43 7.91
C ASP A 83 -5.52 -12.86 6.48
N ASN A 84 -4.72 -11.82 6.29
CA ASN A 84 -4.55 -11.14 4.99
C ASN A 84 -3.68 -11.94 4.01
N ILE A 85 -2.74 -12.74 4.53
CA ILE A 85 -1.81 -13.53 3.70
C ILE A 85 -2.57 -14.44 2.73
N VAL A 86 -3.68 -15.05 3.15
CA VAL A 86 -4.46 -15.97 2.28
C VAL A 86 -5.12 -15.22 1.12
N GLU A 87 -5.68 -14.04 1.37
CA GLU A 87 -6.29 -13.18 0.34
C GLU A 87 -5.24 -12.58 -0.62
N MET A 88 -4.00 -12.40 -0.16
CA MET A 88 -2.91 -11.82 -0.94
C MET A 88 -2.21 -12.81 -1.89
N PHE A 89 -2.46 -14.11 -1.76
CA PHE A 89 -1.83 -15.14 -2.61
C PHE A 89 -2.82 -15.94 -3.46
N THR A 90 -4.11 -15.65 -3.34
CA THR A 90 -5.19 -16.21 -4.20
C THR A 90 -5.43 -15.29 -5.40
#